data_AF-A0A7D4YDF3-F1
#
_entry.id   AF-A0A7D4YDF3-F1
#
_cell.length_a   1.000
_cell.length_b   1.000
_cell.length_c   1.000
_cell.angle_alpha   90.00
_cell.angle_beta   90.00
_cell.angle_gamma   90.00
#
_symmetry.space_group_name_H-M   'P 1'
#
loop_
_entity.id
_entity.type
_entity.pdbx_description
1 polymer ?
#
loop_
_entity_poly.entity_id
_entity_poly.type
_entity_poly.pdbx_seq_one_letter_code
_entity_poly.pdbx_strand_id
1 'polypeptide(L)'
;MVEKTDRTTGSGGPRSADGRRFEVFVREEESDPLRHVGTVAAPTPDVAHEEASKLFAWYARDVWVCPAEETHRYSAESLAADDRSSGGESTESAAAASPADGDDEPRVYEETEGTPTVTCGGAPVEDDSESIAPDDASTPEGDR
;
A
#
# COMPACT_ATOMS: atom_id res chain seq x y z
N MET A 1 -36.62 9.30 28.01
CA MET A 1 -36.66 7.97 27.37
C MET A 1 -35.82 8.10 26.11
N VAL A 2 -34.63 7.49 26.06
CA VAL A 2 -33.73 7.64 24.90
C VAL A 2 -33.93 6.42 24.03
N GLU A 3 -34.50 6.60 22.84
CA GLU A 3 -34.62 5.53 21.86
C GLU A 3 -33.22 5.02 21.50
N LYS A 4 -33.04 3.70 21.56
CA LYS A 4 -31.79 3.05 21.22
C LYS A 4 -31.80 2.78 19.72
N THR A 5 -30.72 3.13 19.05
CA THR A 5 -30.53 2.79 17.63
C THR A 5 -30.34 1.28 17.50
N ASP A 6 -31.40 0.58 17.11
CA ASP A 6 -31.32 -0.82 16.70
C ASP A 6 -30.64 -0.92 15.33
N ARG A 7 -29.34 -1.24 15.37
CA ARG A 7 -28.55 -1.46 14.16
C ARG A 7 -28.71 -2.92 13.77
N THR A 8 -29.71 -3.21 12.95
CA THR A 8 -29.94 -4.57 12.43
C THR A 8 -28.84 -4.90 11.43
N THR A 9 -28.32 -6.13 11.48
CA THR A 9 -27.46 -6.65 10.41
C THR A 9 -28.33 -6.81 9.18
N GLY A 10 -28.31 -5.81 8.29
CA GLY A 10 -29.08 -5.87 7.04
C GLY A 10 -28.79 -7.19 6.33
N SER A 11 -29.84 -7.89 5.89
CA SER A 11 -29.74 -9.09 5.06
C SER A 11 -28.84 -8.72 3.88
N GLY A 12 -27.57 -9.11 3.95
CA GLY A 12 -26.61 -8.82 2.91
C GLY A 12 -27.12 -9.48 1.65
N GLY A 13 -27.68 -8.69 0.73
CA GLY A 13 -27.79 -9.12 -0.67
C GLY A 13 -26.42 -9.64 -1.11
N PRO A 14 -26.37 -10.54 -2.12
CA PRO A 14 -25.20 -11.37 -2.44
C PRO A 14 -23.94 -10.55 -2.27
N ARG A 15 -23.24 -10.76 -1.14
CA ARG A 15 -22.02 -10.02 -0.89
C ARG A 15 -21.09 -10.54 -1.97
N SER A 16 -20.39 -9.65 -2.67
CA SER A 16 -19.40 -10.02 -3.69
C SER A 16 -18.34 -11.05 -3.23
N ALA A 17 -18.36 -11.41 -1.93
CA ALA A 17 -17.70 -12.56 -1.32
C ALA A 17 -18.08 -13.95 -1.87
N ASP A 18 -19.15 -14.10 -2.68
CA ASP A 18 -19.34 -15.32 -3.49
C ASP A 18 -18.40 -15.38 -4.71
N GLY A 19 -17.66 -14.30 -4.97
CA GLY A 19 -16.65 -14.20 -6.02
C GLY A 19 -15.28 -14.71 -5.59
N ARG A 20 -14.50 -15.17 -6.58
CA ARG A 20 -13.07 -15.47 -6.45
C ARG A 20 -12.34 -14.28 -5.82
N ARG A 21 -11.32 -14.56 -5.01
CA ARG A 21 -10.48 -13.51 -4.39
C ARG A 21 -9.27 -13.22 -5.27
N PHE A 22 -8.85 -11.96 -5.31
CA PHE A 22 -7.71 -11.48 -6.08
C PHE A 22 -6.80 -10.64 -5.21
N GLU A 23 -5.51 -10.95 -5.20
CA GLU A 23 -4.46 -10.09 -4.63
C GLU A 23 -4.17 -8.93 -5.57
N VAL A 24 -4.05 -7.73 -5.02
CA VAL A 24 -3.88 -6.48 -5.75
C VAL A 24 -2.51 -5.90 -5.48
N PHE A 25 -1.83 -5.49 -6.56
CA PHE A 25 -0.54 -4.83 -6.51
C PHE A 25 -0.61 -3.51 -7.30
N VAL A 26 0.02 -2.46 -6.79
CA VAL A 26 0.06 -1.15 -7.44
C VAL A 26 1.49 -0.65 -7.59
N ARG A 27 1.70 0.19 -8.61
CA ARG A 27 2.91 0.98 -8.81
C ARG A 27 2.51 2.42 -9.12
N GLU A 28 3.08 3.39 -8.39
CA GLU A 28 2.75 4.82 -8.52
C GLU A 28 3.59 5.50 -9.59
N GLU A 29 4.92 5.36 -9.53
CA GLU A 29 5.83 5.87 -10.57
C GLU A 29 6.53 4.73 -11.33
N GLU A 30 7.12 5.01 -12.51
CA GLU A 30 7.78 3.98 -13.33
C GLU A 30 8.87 3.21 -12.57
N SER A 31 9.65 3.98 -11.81
CA SER A 31 10.80 3.52 -11.03
C SER A 31 10.40 2.84 -9.73
N ASP A 32 9.13 2.96 -9.32
CA ASP A 32 8.66 2.37 -8.07
C ASP A 32 8.49 0.85 -8.18
N PRO A 33 8.76 0.11 -7.09
CA PRO A 33 8.42 -1.30 -7.05
C PRO A 33 6.90 -1.50 -7.02
N LEU A 34 6.42 -2.62 -7.57
CA LEU A 34 5.06 -3.10 -7.36
C LEU A 34 4.85 -3.48 -5.88
N ARG A 35 3.81 -2.92 -5.26
CA ARG A 35 3.48 -3.14 -3.84
C ARG A 35 2.13 -3.81 -3.70
N HIS A 36 2.05 -4.86 -2.89
CA HIS A 36 0.78 -5.48 -2.51
C HIS A 36 -0.01 -4.51 -1.63
N VAL A 37 -1.27 -4.23 -2.00
CA VAL A 37 -2.14 -3.28 -1.28
C VAL A 37 -3.36 -3.93 -0.64
N GLY A 38 -3.61 -5.20 -0.95
CA GLY A 38 -4.68 -5.96 -0.33
C GLY A 38 -5.35 -6.95 -1.28
N THR A 39 -6.55 -7.35 -0.91
CA THR A 39 -7.32 -8.38 -1.61
C THR A 39 -8.72 -7.85 -1.92
N VAL A 40 -9.23 -8.14 -3.13
CA VAL A 40 -10.61 -7.83 -3.54
C VAL A 40 -11.37 -9.10 -3.92
N ALA A 41 -12.68 -9.12 -3.72
CA ALA A 41 -13.54 -10.22 -4.13
C ALA A 41 -14.27 -9.84 -5.42
N ALA A 42 -14.10 -10.64 -6.48
CA ALA A 42 -14.67 -10.39 -7.80
C ALA A 42 -14.88 -11.70 -8.58
N PRO A 43 -15.84 -11.77 -9.51
CA PRO A 43 -16.06 -12.98 -10.30
C PRO A 43 -15.01 -13.20 -11.39
N THR A 44 -14.36 -12.13 -11.88
CA THR A 44 -13.39 -12.18 -12.97
C THR A 44 -12.22 -11.22 -12.72
N PRO A 45 -11.07 -11.40 -13.40
CA PRO A 45 -9.93 -10.48 -13.29
C PRO A 45 -10.29 -9.05 -13.71
N ASP A 46 -11.10 -8.87 -14.75
CA ASP A 46 -11.49 -7.54 -15.22
C ASP A 46 -12.30 -6.78 -14.16
N VAL A 47 -13.27 -7.44 -13.53
CA VAL A 47 -14.05 -6.84 -12.43
C VAL A 47 -13.15 -6.59 -11.22
N ALA A 48 -12.20 -7.49 -10.93
CA ALA A 48 -11.22 -7.28 -9.87
C ALA A 48 -10.39 -6.02 -10.10
N HIS A 49 -9.94 -5.80 -11.34
CA HIS A 49 -9.19 -4.62 -11.73
C HIS A 49 -10.05 -3.35 -11.56
N GLU A 50 -11.30 -3.34 -12.05
CA GLU A 50 -12.20 -2.20 -11.87
C GLU A 50 -12.41 -1.82 -10.39
N GLU A 51 -12.67 -2.81 -9.53
CA GLU A 51 -12.85 -2.58 -8.09
C GLU A 51 -11.54 -2.13 -7.43
N ALA A 52 -10.42 -2.77 -7.76
CA ALA A 52 -9.09 -2.36 -7.27
C ALA A 52 -8.75 -0.93 -7.69
N SER A 53 -9.08 -0.53 -8.92
CA SER A 53 -8.81 0.82 -9.42
C SER A 53 -9.56 1.87 -8.61
N LYS A 54 -10.83 1.62 -8.28
CA LYS A 54 -11.67 2.52 -7.47
C LYS A 54 -11.14 2.67 -6.04
N LEU A 55 -10.64 1.58 -5.46
CA LEU A 55 -10.24 1.54 -4.06
C LEU A 55 -8.80 2.02 -3.83
N PHE A 56 -7.87 1.67 -4.71
CA PHE A 56 -6.43 1.76 -4.44
C PHE A 56 -5.62 2.53 -5.49
N ALA A 57 -6.19 2.83 -6.68
CA ALA A 57 -5.41 3.28 -7.82
C ALA A 57 -5.67 4.72 -8.26
N TRP A 58 -6.12 5.59 -7.36
CA TRP A 58 -6.44 6.98 -7.73
C TRP A 58 -5.26 7.74 -8.35
N TYR A 59 -4.04 7.38 -7.93
CA TYR A 59 -2.78 7.93 -8.43
C TYR A 59 -1.81 6.85 -8.92
N ALA A 60 -2.25 5.58 -8.97
CA ALA A 60 -1.37 4.51 -9.42
C ALA A 60 -1.21 4.59 -10.94
N ARG A 61 0.03 4.47 -11.41
CA ARG A 61 0.34 4.31 -12.83
C ARG A 61 -0.08 2.94 -13.33
N ASP A 62 0.20 1.89 -12.56
CA ASP A 62 -0.12 0.51 -12.94
C ASP A 62 -0.83 -0.23 -11.81
N VAL A 63 -1.81 -1.07 -12.17
CA VAL A 63 -2.57 -1.93 -11.26
C VAL A 63 -2.54 -3.36 -11.78
N TRP A 64 -2.05 -4.28 -10.95
CA TRP A 64 -1.98 -5.71 -11.26
C TRP A 64 -2.90 -6.48 -10.33
N VAL A 65 -3.59 -7.48 -10.88
CA VAL A 65 -4.46 -8.39 -10.12
C VAL A 65 -4.05 -9.83 -10.38
N CYS A 66 -4.00 -10.64 -9.32
CA CYS A 66 -3.69 -12.06 -9.40
C CYS A 66 -4.73 -12.86 -8.61
N PRO A 67 -5.32 -13.94 -9.15
CA PRO A 67 -6.15 -14.83 -8.34
C PRO A 67 -5.41 -15.26 -7.07
N ALA A 68 -6.08 -15.15 -5.92
CA ALA A 68 -5.47 -15.49 -4.63
C ALA A 68 -5.06 -16.98 -4.57
N GLU A 69 -5.76 -17.86 -5.29
CA GLU A 69 -5.43 -19.28 -5.38
C GLU A 69 -4.15 -19.58 -6.17
N GLU A 70 -3.72 -18.65 -7.03
CA GLU A 70 -2.47 -18.74 -7.80
C GLU A 70 -1.30 -18.04 -7.09
N THR A 71 -1.59 -17.29 -6.02
CA THR A 71 -0.58 -16.59 -5.22
C THR A 71 -0.09 -17.47 -4.08
N HIS A 72 1.21 -17.78 -4.09
CA HIS A 72 1.83 -18.61 -3.06
C HIS A 72 2.81 -17.79 -2.21
N ARG A 73 2.63 -17.83 -0.88
CA ARG A 73 3.55 -17.19 0.07
C ARG A 73 4.47 -18.24 0.69
N TYR A 74 5.77 -17.99 0.60
CA TYR A 74 6.80 -18.74 1.32
C TYR A 74 7.36 -17.84 2.42
N SER A 75 7.38 -18.33 3.66
CA SER A 75 7.92 -17.60 4.80
C SER A 75 8.84 -18.52 5.60
N ALA A 76 9.93 -17.97 6.13
CA ALA A 76 10.79 -18.67 7.09
C ALA A 76 10.14 -18.75 8.48
N GLU A 77 9.19 -17.85 8.76
CA GLU A 77 8.40 -17.85 9.99
C GLU A 77 7.19 -18.76 9.86
N SER A 78 7.01 -19.64 10.85
CA SER A 78 5.85 -20.53 10.93
C SER A 78 4.61 -19.73 11.33
N LEU A 79 3.52 -19.89 10.57
CA LEU A 79 2.21 -19.28 10.82
C LEU A 79 1.51 -19.77 12.12
N ALA A 80 2.15 -20.65 12.89
CA ALA A 80 1.61 -21.21 14.12
C ALA A 80 1.78 -20.25 15.32
N ALA A 81 1.08 -19.10 15.33
CA ALA A 81 1.05 -18.23 16.51
C ALA A 81 -0.18 -17.30 16.67
N ASP A 82 -1.24 -17.39 15.84
CA ASP A 82 -2.35 -16.42 15.93
C ASP A 82 -3.77 -17.01 16.01
N ASP A 83 -3.91 -18.28 16.40
CA ASP A 83 -5.23 -18.89 16.68
C ASP A 83 -5.69 -18.71 18.16
N ARG A 84 -5.03 -17.79 18.89
CA ARG A 84 -5.29 -17.56 20.32
C ARG A 84 -5.50 -16.08 20.64
N SER A 85 -6.24 -15.34 19.82
CA SER A 85 -6.71 -14.00 20.20
C SER A 85 -8.13 -13.72 19.70
N SER A 86 -9.01 -14.71 19.84
CA SER A 86 -10.45 -14.49 19.83
C SER A 86 -11.07 -15.31 20.95
N GLY A 87 -10.81 -14.88 22.18
CA GLY A 87 -11.33 -15.48 23.40
C GLY A 87 -11.19 -14.47 24.52
N GLY A 88 -12.21 -13.63 24.69
CA GLY A 88 -12.22 -12.62 25.73
C GLY A 88 -12.24 -13.25 27.12
N GLU A 89 -11.48 -12.66 28.04
CA GLU A 89 -11.89 -12.62 29.44
C GLU A 89 -11.41 -11.30 30.05
N SER A 90 -12.37 -10.49 30.45
CA SER A 90 -12.16 -9.37 31.36
C SER A 90 -11.64 -9.91 32.69
N THR A 91 -10.51 -9.42 33.17
CA THR A 91 -10.23 -9.43 34.61
C THR A 91 -9.75 -8.05 35.01
N GLU A 92 -10.71 -7.30 35.52
CA GLU A 92 -10.53 -6.05 36.21
C GLU A 92 -10.06 -6.29 37.66
N SER A 93 -9.22 -5.37 38.15
CA SER A 93 -8.75 -5.16 39.54
C SER A 93 -7.78 -6.19 40.13
N ALA A 94 -6.77 -5.82 40.92
CA ALA A 94 -6.15 -4.55 41.30
C ALA A 94 -4.93 -4.93 42.15
N ALA A 95 -3.90 -4.08 42.18
CA ALA A 95 -3.21 -3.60 43.39
C ALA A 95 -1.74 -3.26 43.11
N ALA A 96 -1.38 -2.10 43.64
CA ALA A 96 -0.11 -1.40 43.54
C ALA A 96 1.10 -2.21 44.06
N ALA A 97 2.26 -1.93 43.44
CA ALA A 97 3.47 -1.55 44.18
C ALA A 97 4.51 -1.01 43.19
N SER A 98 4.69 0.30 43.14
CA SER A 98 6.02 0.85 42.85
C SER A 98 6.85 0.76 44.11
N PRO A 99 8.08 0.26 44.00
CA PRO A 99 9.18 0.95 44.65
C PRO A 99 10.31 1.24 43.65
N ALA A 100 11.08 2.24 44.04
CA ALA A 100 12.09 2.95 43.28
C ALA A 100 13.47 2.29 43.35
N ASP A 101 14.40 2.95 42.66
CA ASP A 101 15.86 3.00 42.87
C ASP A 101 16.72 1.85 42.32
N GLY A 102 17.77 2.27 41.60
CA GLY A 102 19.06 1.56 41.58
C GLY A 102 19.65 1.22 40.22
N ASP A 103 20.43 2.16 39.71
CA ASP A 103 21.76 1.97 39.10
C ASP A 103 22.01 1.00 37.92
N ASP A 104 22.54 1.65 36.87
CA ASP A 104 23.78 1.28 36.16
C ASP A 104 23.75 0.08 35.19
N GLU A 105 23.47 0.38 33.92
CA GLU A 105 24.19 -0.27 32.81
C GLU A 105 24.66 0.79 31.79
N PRO A 106 25.92 0.72 31.31
CA PRO A 106 26.60 1.80 30.59
C PRO A 106 26.03 2.02 29.19
N ARG A 107 25.75 3.28 28.84
CA ARG A 107 25.35 3.68 27.48
C ARG A 107 26.58 3.73 26.59
N VAL A 108 27.00 2.58 26.07
CA VAL A 108 27.97 2.54 24.99
C VAL A 108 27.23 2.94 23.70
N TYR A 109 27.51 4.15 23.22
CA TYR A 109 27.19 4.57 21.87
C TYR A 109 28.37 4.16 20.98
N GLU A 110 28.24 3.04 20.27
CA GLU A 110 29.11 2.78 19.11
C GLU A 110 28.42 3.33 17.85
N GLU A 111 28.88 4.54 17.53
CA GLU A 111 29.07 5.11 16.20
C GLU A 111 29.13 4.05 15.07
N THR A 112 28.19 4.11 14.13
CA THR A 112 28.50 3.79 12.74
C THR A 112 28.00 4.93 11.87
N GLU A 113 28.80 5.99 11.83
CA GLU A 113 28.80 6.98 10.77
C GLU A 113 29.30 6.34 9.47
N GLY A 114 28.46 5.51 8.86
CA GLY A 114 28.67 5.03 7.50
C GLY A 114 28.01 5.97 6.52
N THR A 115 28.70 6.98 6.03
CA THR A 115 28.28 7.74 4.84
C THR A 115 28.28 6.78 3.65
N PRO A 116 27.14 6.42 3.01
CA PRO A 116 27.21 5.69 1.75
C PRO A 116 27.70 6.66 0.67
N THR A 117 28.99 6.61 0.33
CA THR A 117 29.53 7.29 -0.86
C THR A 117 29.16 6.48 -2.10
N VAL A 118 27.90 6.51 -2.50
CA VAL A 118 27.53 6.01 -3.83
C VAL A 118 27.89 7.09 -4.84
N THR A 119 29.04 6.92 -5.49
CA THR A 119 29.28 7.54 -6.80
C THR A 119 28.68 6.59 -7.84
N CYS A 120 27.45 6.89 -8.29
CA CYS A 120 26.97 6.36 -9.56
C CYS A 120 27.39 7.38 -10.61
N GLY A 121 28.29 6.95 -11.49
CA GLY A 121 28.99 7.78 -12.44
C GLY A 121 28.06 8.65 -13.29
N GLY A 122 28.45 9.92 -13.42
CA GLY A 122 27.94 10.77 -14.48
C GLY A 122 28.41 10.25 -15.84
N ALA A 123 27.50 10.26 -16.80
CA ALA A 123 27.85 10.45 -18.20
C ALA A 123 27.56 11.93 -18.53
N PRO A 124 28.55 12.70 -19.02
CA PRO A 124 28.26 14.02 -19.58
C PRO A 124 27.56 13.85 -20.92
N VAL A 125 26.37 14.42 -21.07
CA VAL A 125 25.86 14.82 -22.38
C VAL A 125 25.92 16.34 -22.41
N GLU A 126 27.06 16.85 -22.85
CA GLU A 126 27.15 18.21 -23.36
C GLU A 126 27.00 18.13 -24.88
N ASP A 127 25.86 18.63 -25.37
CA ASP A 127 25.64 19.19 -26.71
C ASP A 127 24.32 19.98 -26.56
N ASP A 128 24.37 21.21 -26.05
CA ASP A 128 24.67 22.46 -26.74
C ASP A 128 23.76 22.77 -27.93
N SER A 129 23.25 24.01 -27.93
CA SER A 129 22.58 24.71 -29.04
C SER A 129 21.15 24.27 -29.40
N GLU A 130 20.16 25.13 -29.59
CA GLU A 130 20.03 26.57 -29.47
C GLU A 130 18.52 26.85 -29.60
N SER A 131 18.04 27.82 -28.86
CA SER A 131 16.68 28.37 -28.94
C SER A 131 16.33 28.89 -30.34
N ILE A 132 15.27 28.37 -30.95
CA ILE A 132 14.47 29.12 -31.95
C ILE A 132 12.98 28.89 -31.68
N ALA A 133 12.36 29.88 -31.06
CA ALA A 133 10.96 30.24 -31.27
C ALA A 133 10.93 31.75 -31.55
N PRO A 134 9.88 32.32 -32.15
CA PRO A 134 8.82 31.78 -33.01
C PRO A 134 8.87 32.43 -34.42
N ASP A 135 8.26 31.83 -35.44
CA ASP A 135 7.87 32.61 -36.64
C ASP A 135 6.34 32.63 -36.75
N ASP A 136 5.82 33.78 -36.34
CA ASP A 136 4.50 34.30 -36.62
C ASP A 136 4.49 34.80 -38.08
N ALA A 137 3.66 34.21 -38.93
CA ALA A 137 3.16 34.88 -40.15
C ALA A 137 1.95 34.15 -40.78
N SER A 138 0.77 34.69 -40.48
CA SER A 138 -0.33 34.98 -41.42
C SER A 138 -1.04 33.86 -42.23
N THR A 139 -2.32 33.66 -41.86
CA THR A 139 -3.56 33.36 -42.63
C THR A 139 -3.63 34.00 -44.05
N PRO A 140 -4.62 33.75 -44.97
CA PRO A 140 -5.84 32.90 -44.90
C PRO A 140 -6.28 32.17 -46.21
N GLU A 141 -7.44 31.48 -46.12
CA GLU A 141 -8.44 31.18 -47.17
C GLU A 141 -8.13 30.22 -48.33
N GLY A 142 -9.12 29.34 -48.61
CA GLY A 142 -9.10 28.43 -49.76
C GLY A 142 -10.34 27.54 -49.86
N ASP A 143 -11.49 28.17 -50.12
CA ASP A 143 -12.74 27.67 -50.73
C ASP A 143 -12.68 26.28 -51.42
N ARG A 144 -13.62 25.39 -51.04
CA ARG A 144 -14.39 24.49 -51.93
C ARG A 144 -15.49 23.73 -51.20
#